data_AF-A0A3C0CS57-F1
#
_entry.id   AF-A0A3C0CS57-F1
#
_cell.length_a   1.000
_cell.length_b   1.000
_cell.length_c   1.000
_cell.angle_alpha   90.00
_cell.angle_beta   90.00
_cell.angle_gamma   90.00
#
_symmetry.space_group_name_H-M   'P 1'
#
loop_
_entity.id
_entity.type
_entity.pdbx_description
1 polymer ?
#
loop_
_entity_poly.entity_id
_entity_poly.type
_entity_poly.pdbx_seq_one_letter_code
_entity_poly.pdbx_strand_id
1 'polypeptide(L)'
;MALKDVAYRIHAHIVPWPGYEGEIVSMEAQFKRRARAGQCICQPCFGCREFPAYYSLIEQGDDLPAPFPLDVEIGHMLYDVFDLSRPGTGDDKPSISLFKPRIIGGVMDVPDYFSVEVMKHVKEVGDA
;
A
#
# COMPACT_ATOMS: atom_id res chain seq x y z
N MET A 1 -9.51 -13.99 15.54
CA MET A 1 -9.98 -14.37 14.20
C MET A 1 -8.99 -13.79 13.19
N ALA A 2 -8.54 -14.55 12.21
CA ALA A 2 -7.55 -14.12 11.21
C ALA A 2 -7.95 -14.65 9.83
N LEU A 3 -7.48 -13.99 8.76
CA LEU A 3 -7.60 -14.52 7.41
C LEU A 3 -6.73 -15.77 7.26
N LYS A 4 -7.14 -16.70 6.40
CA LYS A 4 -6.49 -18.00 6.21
C LYS A 4 -6.11 -18.19 4.76
N ASP A 5 -4.89 -18.67 4.53
CA ASP A 5 -4.37 -19.06 3.21
C ASP A 5 -4.54 -17.96 2.16
N VAL A 6 -4.04 -16.77 2.49
CA VAL A 6 -4.16 -15.58 1.64
C VAL A 6 -2.95 -15.41 0.73
N ALA A 7 -3.22 -14.98 -0.50
CA ALA A 7 -2.20 -14.58 -1.46
C ALA A 7 -2.70 -13.35 -2.22
N TYR A 8 -1.87 -12.32 -2.31
CA TYR A 8 -2.22 -11.06 -2.97
C TYR A 8 -1.17 -10.71 -4.02
N ARG A 9 -1.61 -10.10 -5.11
CA ARG A 9 -0.74 -9.45 -6.09
C ARG A 9 -0.87 -7.94 -5.92
N ILE A 10 0.22 -7.30 -5.49
CA ILE A 10 0.25 -5.86 -5.23
C ILE A 10 0.92 -5.16 -6.41
N HIS A 11 0.21 -4.20 -7.00
CA HIS A 11 0.75 -3.28 -8.01
C HIS A 11 0.98 -1.93 -7.34
N ALA A 12 2.22 -1.45 -7.38
CA ALA A 12 2.60 -0.19 -6.74
C ALA A 12 3.73 0.47 -7.52
N HIS A 13 3.89 1.77 -7.31
CA HIS A 13 5.00 2.56 -7.84
C HIS A 13 5.53 3.49 -6.75
N ILE A 14 6.78 3.94 -6.91
CA ILE A 14 7.39 4.87 -5.98
C ILE A 14 6.98 6.28 -6.39
N VAL A 15 6.43 7.05 -5.44
CA VAL A 15 6.21 8.48 -5.57
C VAL A 15 7.34 9.18 -4.80
N PRO A 16 8.28 9.86 -5.48
CA PRO A 16 9.37 10.53 -4.80
C PRO A 16 8.86 11.76 -4.04
N TRP A 17 9.42 12.00 -2.86
CA TRP A 17 9.19 13.25 -2.15
C TRP A 17 9.87 14.42 -2.87
N PRO A 18 9.39 15.67 -2.66
CA PRO A 18 10.03 16.85 -3.22
C PRO A 18 11.53 16.89 -2.95
N GLY A 19 12.33 17.06 -4.01
CA GLY A 19 13.79 17.06 -3.96
C GLY A 19 14.46 15.71 -4.28
N TYR A 20 13.68 14.63 -4.40
CA TYR A 20 14.17 13.28 -4.72
C TYR A 20 13.73 12.79 -6.10
N GLU A 21 13.12 13.63 -6.93
CA GLU A 21 12.57 13.27 -8.24
C GLU A 21 13.66 12.68 -9.16
N GLY A 22 14.89 13.19 -9.07
CA GLY A 22 16.05 12.69 -9.82
C GLY A 22 16.55 11.31 -9.39
N GLU A 23 16.09 10.79 -8.26
CA GLU A 23 16.55 9.51 -7.70
C GLU A 23 15.64 8.33 -8.06
N ILE A 24 14.50 8.57 -8.72
CA ILE A 24 13.47 7.54 -8.99
C ILE A 24 14.04 6.29 -9.66
N VAL A 25 14.91 6.45 -10.67
CA VAL A 25 15.55 5.33 -11.38
C VAL A 25 16.41 4.50 -10.44
N SER A 26 17.17 5.15 -9.55
CA SER A 26 18.01 4.49 -8.56
C SER A 26 17.15 3.77 -7.51
N MET A 27 16.08 4.40 -7.04
CA MET A 27 15.15 3.83 -6.07
C MET A 27 14.47 2.57 -6.62
N GLU A 28 13.97 2.61 -7.85
CA GLU A 28 13.38 1.44 -8.52
C GLU A 28 14.40 0.32 -8.73
N ALA A 29 15.62 0.65 -9.17
CA ALA A 29 16.68 -0.34 -9.37
C ALA A 29 17.07 -1.02 -8.04
N GLN A 30 17.15 -0.25 -6.95
CA GLN A 30 17.41 -0.78 -5.61
C GLN A 30 16.27 -1.67 -5.12
N PHE A 31 15.02 -1.24 -5.31
CA PHE A 31 13.84 -2.04 -5.00
C PHE A 31 13.86 -3.38 -5.74
N LYS A 32 13.97 -3.36 -7.07
CA LYS A 32 13.97 -4.58 -7.90
C LYS A 32 15.10 -5.54 -7.49
N ARG A 33 16.31 -5.02 -7.26
CA ARG A 33 17.46 -5.84 -6.81
C ARG A 33 17.17 -6.53 -5.48
N ARG A 34 16.66 -5.80 -4.50
CA ARG A 34 16.35 -6.35 -3.16
C ARG A 34 15.18 -7.33 -3.22
N ALA A 35 14.14 -6.99 -3.97
CA ALA A 35 12.95 -7.82 -4.11
C ALA A 35 13.28 -9.18 -4.74
N ARG A 36 14.08 -9.19 -5.83
CA ARG A 36 14.54 -10.44 -6.46
C ARG A 36 15.40 -11.30 -5.53
N ALA A 37 16.19 -10.68 -4.67
CA ALA A 37 17.06 -11.37 -3.72
C ALA A 37 16.36 -11.76 -2.41
N GLY A 38 15.08 -11.42 -2.22
CA GLY A 38 14.38 -11.63 -0.95
C GLY A 38 14.95 -10.81 0.21
N GLN A 39 15.63 -9.71 -0.07
CA GLN A 39 16.29 -8.87 0.93
C GLN A 39 15.33 -7.82 1.49
N CYS A 40 15.17 -7.81 2.80
CA CYS A 40 14.37 -6.83 3.54
C CYS A 40 15.17 -6.19 4.66
N ILE A 41 14.85 -4.93 4.98
CA ILE A 41 15.33 -4.30 6.23
C ILE A 41 14.60 -4.94 7.43
N CYS A 42 13.29 -5.13 7.30
CA CYS A 42 12.44 -5.82 8.28
C CYS A 42 11.62 -6.89 7.57
N GLN A 43 11.47 -8.07 8.17
CA GLN A 43 10.60 -9.14 7.63
C GLN A 43 9.17 -8.61 7.46
N PRO A 44 8.60 -8.63 6.23
CA PRO A 44 7.23 -8.21 6.02
C PRO A 44 6.26 -9.17 6.70
N CYS A 45 5.08 -8.66 7.06
CA CYS A 45 4.05 -9.43 7.74
C CYS A 45 2.64 -9.02 7.27
N PHE A 46 1.68 -9.94 7.38
CA PHE A 46 0.27 -9.69 7.09
C PHE A 46 -0.41 -9.05 8.30
N GLY A 47 -0.19 -7.75 8.48
CA GLY A 47 -0.81 -6.93 9.52
C GLY A 47 -0.18 -7.05 10.91
N CYS A 48 0.12 -8.27 11.38
CA CYS A 48 0.74 -8.51 12.69
C CYS A 48 2.02 -9.36 12.58
N ARG A 49 2.97 -9.18 13.50
CA ARG A 49 4.32 -9.81 13.46
C ARG A 49 4.30 -11.34 13.52
N GLU A 50 3.21 -11.90 14.03
CA GLU A 50 2.93 -13.32 14.13
C GLU A 50 2.66 -13.99 12.76
N PHE A 51 2.38 -13.19 11.73
CA PHE A 51 2.05 -13.65 10.38
C PHE A 51 3.11 -13.17 9.38
N PRO A 52 4.31 -13.79 9.32
CA PRO A 52 5.33 -13.41 8.35
C PRO A 52 4.81 -13.58 6.91
N ALA A 53 5.07 -12.58 6.07
CA ALA A 53 4.72 -12.60 4.67
C ALA A 53 5.95 -13.01 3.85
N TYR A 54 5.75 -13.90 2.89
CA TYR A 54 6.72 -14.21 1.85
C TYR A 54 6.28 -13.53 0.56
N TYR A 55 7.24 -13.17 -0.28
CA TYR A 55 6.96 -12.44 -1.51
C TYR A 55 7.93 -12.85 -2.61
N SER A 56 7.49 -12.64 -3.85
CA SER A 56 8.31 -12.70 -5.05
C SER A 56 8.05 -11.44 -5.87
N LEU A 57 9.08 -10.94 -6.56
CA LEU A 57 8.90 -9.88 -7.55
C LEU A 57 8.30 -10.51 -8.80
N ILE A 58 7.19 -9.95 -9.26
CA ILE A 58 6.56 -10.30 -10.53
C ILE A 58 7.09 -9.36 -11.62
N GLU A 59 7.56 -9.94 -12.72
CA GLU A 59 8.07 -9.21 -13.88
C GLU A 59 7.15 -9.33 -15.09
N GLN A 60 7.37 -8.45 -16.06
CA GLN A 60 6.63 -8.48 -17.30
C GLN A 60 6.92 -9.79 -18.04
N GLY A 61 5.86 -10.54 -18.33
CA GLY A 61 5.96 -11.83 -19.02
C GLY A 61 5.90 -13.05 -18.09
N ASP A 62 5.86 -12.85 -16.77
CA ASP A 62 5.59 -13.94 -15.84
C ASP A 62 4.18 -14.52 -16.10
N ASP A 63 4.09 -15.84 -16.09
CA ASP A 63 2.80 -16.53 -16.11
C ASP A 63 2.16 -16.43 -14.73
N LEU A 64 1.01 -15.76 -14.65
CA LEU A 64 0.35 -15.44 -13.39
C LEU A 64 -1.04 -16.06 -13.37
N PRO A 65 -1.46 -16.63 -12.23
CA PRO A 65 -2.82 -17.10 -12.08
C PRO A 65 -3.81 -15.94 -12.31
N ALA A 66 -4.94 -16.27 -12.90
CA ALA A 66 -6.06 -15.34 -12.99
C ALA A 66 -6.49 -14.91 -11.58
N PRO A 67 -6.90 -13.64 -11.38
CA PRO A 67 -7.49 -13.21 -10.12
C PRO A 67 -8.68 -14.09 -9.73
N PHE A 68 -8.89 -14.27 -8.44
CA PHE A 68 -10.05 -14.99 -7.94
C PHE A 68 -11.33 -14.22 -8.33
N PRO A 69 -12.28 -14.82 -9.07
CA PRO A 69 -13.40 -14.10 -9.68
C PRO A 69 -14.43 -13.70 -8.61
N LEU A 70 -14.18 -12.58 -7.94
CA LEU A 70 -14.99 -12.04 -6.86
C LEU A 70 -15.40 -10.61 -7.18
N ASP A 71 -16.71 -10.37 -7.08
CA ASP A 71 -17.30 -9.04 -7.11
C ASP A 71 -17.91 -8.77 -5.73
N VAL A 72 -17.36 -7.81 -4.98
CA VAL A 72 -17.85 -7.49 -3.64
C VAL A 72 -17.58 -6.05 -3.23
N GLU A 73 -18.53 -5.47 -2.50
CA GLU A 73 -18.35 -4.24 -1.75
C GLU A 73 -18.09 -4.58 -0.28
N ILE A 74 -16.93 -4.20 0.25
CA ILE A 74 -16.50 -4.59 1.61
C ILE A 74 -17.00 -3.58 2.67
N GLY A 75 -17.45 -2.41 2.22
CA GLY A 75 -17.73 -1.26 3.09
C GLY A 75 -16.49 -0.39 3.29
N HIS A 76 -16.49 0.45 4.31
CA HIS A 76 -15.33 1.29 4.62
C HIS A 76 -14.14 0.46 5.10
N MET A 77 -12.96 0.73 4.54
CA MET A 77 -11.70 0.14 4.97
C MET A 77 -10.68 1.23 5.29
N LEU A 78 -9.73 0.88 6.17
CA LEU A 78 -8.55 1.68 6.45
C LEU A 78 -7.75 1.89 5.17
N TYR A 79 -7.46 3.15 4.85
CA TYR A 79 -6.54 3.53 3.79
C TYR A 79 -5.12 3.63 4.37
N ASP A 80 -4.90 4.54 5.32
CA ASP A 80 -3.64 4.70 6.04
C ASP A 80 -3.87 5.32 7.43
N VAL A 81 -2.89 5.19 8.32
CA VAL A 81 -2.83 5.81 9.65
C VAL A 81 -1.93 7.04 9.69
N PHE A 82 -1.25 7.38 8.60
CA PHE A 82 -0.41 8.57 8.47
C PHE A 82 -1.00 9.60 7.49
N ASP A 83 -0.57 10.86 7.65
CA ASP A 83 -0.88 11.91 6.69
C ASP A 83 0.09 11.87 5.51
N LEU A 84 -0.34 11.26 4.41
CA LEU A 84 0.49 11.07 3.22
C LEU A 84 0.61 12.34 2.35
N SER A 85 0.03 13.49 2.72
CA SER A 85 0.19 14.73 1.95
C SER A 85 1.55 15.40 2.15
N ARG A 86 2.38 14.88 3.05
CA ARG A 86 3.70 15.41 3.39
C ARG A 86 4.65 14.29 3.80
N PRO A 87 5.97 14.52 3.75
CA PRO A 87 6.93 13.63 4.41
C PRO A 87 6.63 13.51 5.90
N GLY A 88 6.70 12.27 6.40
CA GLY A 88 6.46 11.97 7.80
C GLY A 88 7.70 12.15 8.69
N THR A 89 7.48 12.17 10.00
CA THR A 89 8.53 12.12 11.04
C THR A 89 8.27 10.95 12.00
N GLY A 90 9.30 10.55 12.77
CA GLY A 90 9.18 9.45 13.73
C GLY A 90 8.17 9.69 14.86
N ASP A 91 7.82 10.95 15.11
CA ASP A 91 6.89 11.38 16.17
C ASP A 91 5.55 11.88 15.63
N ASP A 92 5.23 11.56 14.37
CA ASP A 92 3.97 11.99 13.76
C ASP A 92 2.76 11.39 14.48
N LYS A 93 1.78 12.27 14.77
CA LYS A 93 0.50 11.84 15.31
C LYS A 93 -0.28 11.04 14.25
N PRO A 94 -1.02 9.99 14.64
CA PRO A 94 -1.88 9.26 13.72
C PRO A 94 -2.89 10.19 13.03
N SER A 95 -3.10 9.94 11.74
CA SER A 95 -4.08 10.59 10.88
C SER A 95 -4.80 9.52 10.08
N ILE A 96 -5.94 9.07 10.59
CA ILE A 96 -6.69 7.96 9.98
C ILE A 96 -7.38 8.46 8.71
N SER A 97 -7.14 7.73 7.62
CA SER A 97 -7.86 7.88 6.36
C SER A 97 -8.59 6.59 5.99
N LEU A 98 -9.75 6.72 5.36
CA LEU A 98 -10.62 5.61 4.98
C LEU A 98 -11.00 5.73 3.50
N PHE A 99 -11.31 4.60 2.88
CA PHE A 99 -11.90 4.55 1.55
C PHE A 99 -12.94 3.43 1.46
N LYS A 100 -13.70 3.39 0.37
CA LYS A 100 -14.71 2.34 0.11
C LYS A 100 -14.22 1.43 -1.03
N PRO A 101 -13.46 0.37 -0.74
CA PRO A 101 -13.03 -0.55 -1.77
C PRO A 101 -14.20 -1.30 -2.39
N ARG A 102 -14.09 -1.47 -3.70
CA ARG A 102 -14.91 -2.37 -4.50
C ARG A 102 -13.99 -3.35 -5.20
N ILE A 103 -14.24 -4.64 -5.03
CA ILE A 103 -13.55 -5.68 -5.77
C ILE A 103 -14.42 -6.02 -6.98
N ILE A 104 -13.81 -6.03 -8.17
CA ILE A 104 -14.44 -6.48 -9.43
C ILE A 104 -13.49 -7.45 -10.10
N GLY A 105 -13.97 -8.65 -10.42
CA GLY A 105 -13.17 -9.71 -11.02
C GLY A 105 -11.92 -10.03 -10.20
N GLY A 106 -11.99 -9.93 -8.87
CA GLY A 106 -10.85 -10.17 -7.98
C GLY A 106 -9.83 -9.02 -7.89
N VAL A 107 -10.09 -7.88 -8.51
CA VAL A 107 -9.21 -6.71 -8.50
C VAL A 107 -9.81 -5.61 -7.63
N MET A 108 -9.00 -5.09 -6.72
CA MET A 108 -9.32 -3.93 -5.90
C MET A 108 -8.44 -2.76 -6.36
N ASP A 109 -9.07 -1.74 -6.94
CA ASP A 109 -8.38 -0.49 -7.24
C ASP A 109 -8.30 0.37 -5.98
N VAL A 110 -7.08 0.77 -5.64
CA VAL A 110 -6.82 1.68 -4.52
C VAL A 110 -6.70 3.09 -5.10
N PRO A 111 -7.55 4.04 -4.68
CA PRO A 111 -7.52 5.41 -5.23
C PRO A 111 -6.23 6.13 -4.82
N ASP A 112 -5.81 7.13 -5.59
CA ASP A 112 -4.74 8.03 -5.17
C ASP A 112 -5.11 8.72 -3.84
N TYR A 113 -4.11 8.95 -2.96
CA TYR A 113 -4.36 9.55 -1.65
C TYR A 113 -5.06 10.92 -1.76
N PHE A 114 -4.74 11.73 -2.78
CA PHE A 114 -5.34 13.05 -2.98
C PHE A 114 -6.74 12.99 -3.63
N SER A 115 -7.23 11.81 -4.02
CA SER A 115 -8.59 11.63 -4.52
C SER A 115 -9.64 12.00 -3.48
N VAL A 116 -10.80 12.46 -3.98
CA VAL A 116 -12.01 12.71 -3.19
C VAL A 116 -12.61 11.43 -2.61
N GLU A 117 -12.24 10.27 -3.14
CA GLU A 117 -12.67 8.96 -2.66
C GLU A 117 -12.01 8.57 -1.33
N VAL A 118 -10.90 9.22 -0.99
CA VAL A 118 -10.17 9.02 0.27
C VAL A 118 -10.67 10.02 1.31
N MET A 119 -11.46 9.52 2.26
CA MET A 119 -11.95 10.26 3.41
C MET A 119 -10.82 10.43 4.41
N LYS A 120 -10.38 11.67 4.57
CA LYS A 120 -9.34 12.07 5.52
C LYS A 120 -10.02 12.76 6.69
N HIS A 121 -9.57 12.50 7.92
CA HIS A 121 -10.02 13.32 9.03
C HIS A 121 -9.53 14.76 8.83
N VAL A 122 -10.46 15.69 8.65
CA VAL A 122 -10.19 17.12 8.72
C VAL A 122 -9.79 17.41 10.17
N LYS A 123 -8.55 17.86 10.40
CA LYS A 123 -8.22 18.51 11.67
C LYS A 123 -9.12 19.74 11.76
N GLU A 124 -9.95 19.84 12.80
CA GLU A 124 -10.54 21.14 13.14
C GLU A 124 -9.37 22.14 13.24
N VAL A 125 -9.40 23.15 12.38
CA VAL A 125 -8.56 24.32 12.56
C VAL A 125 -9.05 24.95 13.86
N GLY A 126 -8.34 24.67 14.95
CA GLY A 126 -8.54 25.39 16.19
C GLY A 126 -8.19 26.84 15.93
N ASP A 127 -9.21 27.70 15.86
CA ASP A 127 -9.08 29.12 16.16
C ASP A 127 -8.45 29.26 17.56
N ALA A 128 -7.22 29.78 17.61
CA ALA A 128 -6.64 30.52 18.73
C ALA A 128 -5.33 31.20 18.30
#